data_AF-A0A352NE44-F1
#
_entry.id   AF-A0A352NE44-F1
#
_cell.length_a   1.000
_cell.length_b   1.000
_cell.length_c   1.000
_cell.angle_alpha   90.00
_cell.angle_beta   90.00
_cell.angle_gamma   90.00
#
_symmetry.space_group_name_H-M   'P 1'
#
loop_
_entity.id
_entity.type
_entity.pdbx_description
1 polymer ?
#
loop_
_entity_poly.entity_id
_entity_poly.type
_entity_poly.pdbx_seq_one_letter_code
_entity_poly.pdbx_strand_id
1 'polypeptide(L)'
;MNKNFEKVKQDLEEKLSYYGELELRKEYSLNDLFTYYIDLNIILGHLDINIIDVHMKTDGSLMLEKREVGFCVEELAELQRVLSIFYGSPFSLHIEPVEDLEPKYLIRISPIYLNTLEELKAHIHALKRLLTKVSKALKD
;
A
#
# COMPACT_ATOMS: atom_id res chain seq x y z
N MET A 1 27.10 -9.43 9.62
CA MET A 1 25.98 -9.40 8.65
C MET A 1 25.05 -10.57 8.93
N ASN A 2 23.77 -10.29 9.20
CA ASN A 2 22.81 -11.24 9.74
C ASN A 2 22.43 -12.30 8.70
N LYS A 3 22.85 -13.56 8.91
CA LYS A 3 22.37 -14.73 8.12
C LYS A 3 20.84 -14.86 8.12
N ASN A 4 20.16 -14.20 9.07
CA ASN A 4 18.70 -14.16 9.17
C ASN A 4 18.05 -13.24 8.12
N PHE A 5 18.73 -12.16 7.70
CA PHE A 5 18.14 -11.17 6.79
C PHE A 5 18.03 -11.69 5.36
N GLU A 6 19.09 -12.27 4.80
CA GLU A 6 19.08 -12.83 3.44
C GLU A 6 18.07 -13.98 3.30
N LYS A 7 17.89 -14.76 4.37
CA LYS A 7 16.92 -15.85 4.39
C LYS A 7 15.47 -15.33 4.37
N VAL A 8 15.18 -14.30 5.16
CA VAL A 8 13.84 -13.69 5.17
C VAL A 8 13.58 -12.94 3.87
N LYS A 9 14.59 -12.26 3.32
CA LYS A 9 14.53 -11.63 2.00
C LYS A 9 14.16 -12.65 0.91
N GLN A 10 14.88 -13.78 0.83
CA GLN A 10 14.56 -14.85 -0.12
C GLN A 10 13.16 -15.43 0.09
N ASP A 11 12.75 -15.63 1.34
CA ASP A 11 11.41 -16.16 1.65
C ASP A 11 10.30 -15.20 1.20
N LEU A 12 10.52 -13.88 1.35
CA LEU A 12 9.61 -12.84 0.84
C LEU A 12 9.64 -12.75 -0.70
N GLU A 13 10.82 -12.84 -1.33
CA GLU A 13 10.96 -12.91 -2.80
C GLU A 13 10.14 -14.05 -3.38
N GLU A 14 10.35 -15.26 -2.86
CA GLU A 14 9.65 -16.45 -3.32
C GLU A 14 8.14 -16.33 -3.10
N LYS A 15 7.71 -15.88 -1.92
CA LYS A 15 6.29 -15.90 -1.55
C LYS A 15 5.48 -14.72 -2.07
N LEU A 16 6.12 -13.60 -2.39
CA LEU A 16 5.43 -12.37 -2.77
C LEU A 16 5.60 -12.01 -4.26
N SER A 17 6.53 -12.65 -4.99
CA SER A 17 6.77 -12.39 -6.42
C SER A 17 5.55 -12.65 -7.30
N TYR A 18 4.60 -13.46 -6.84
CA TYR A 18 3.32 -13.66 -7.51
C TYR A 18 2.47 -12.38 -7.58
N TYR A 19 2.63 -11.45 -6.63
CA TYR A 19 1.79 -10.26 -6.56
C TYR A 19 2.28 -9.12 -7.45
N GLY A 20 3.59 -9.07 -7.75
CA GLY A 20 4.25 -8.07 -8.59
C GLY A 20 5.78 -8.16 -8.56
N GLU A 21 6.45 -7.13 -9.05
CA GLU A 21 7.91 -7.01 -9.00
C GLU A 21 8.37 -6.66 -7.58
N LEU A 22 9.43 -7.29 -7.10
CA LEU A 22 9.96 -7.08 -5.77
C LEU A 22 11.30 -6.36 -5.89
N GLU A 23 11.39 -5.16 -5.34
CA GLU A 23 12.65 -4.44 -5.23
C GLU A 23 13.08 -4.33 -3.76
N LEU A 24 14.06 -5.14 -3.38
CA LEU A 24 14.47 -5.23 -1.98
C LEU A 24 15.61 -4.27 -1.74
N ARG A 25 15.27 -3.07 -1.25
CA ARG A 25 16.25 -2.06 -0.88
C ARG A 25 16.42 -2.02 0.62
N LYS A 26 17.65 -2.22 1.06
CA LYS A 26 18.00 -2.07 2.47
C LYS A 26 18.19 -0.59 2.80
N GLU A 27 17.15 0.08 3.25
CA GLU A 27 17.26 1.42 3.82
C GLU A 27 17.43 1.32 5.34
N TYR A 28 18.53 1.87 5.85
CA TYR A 28 18.73 2.07 7.29
C TYR A 28 18.04 3.37 7.68
N SER A 29 16.88 3.28 8.33
CA SER A 29 16.26 4.45 8.95
C SER A 29 16.79 4.64 10.38
N LEU A 30 16.60 5.85 10.92
CA LEU A 30 16.92 6.23 12.31
C LEU A 30 16.28 5.33 13.39
N ASN A 31 15.38 4.42 13.01
CA ASN A 31 14.58 3.58 13.90
C ASN A 31 14.86 2.07 13.79
N ASP A 32 16.04 1.66 13.29
CA ASP A 32 16.41 0.24 13.14
C ASP A 32 15.40 -0.60 12.32
N LEU A 33 14.85 0.00 11.26
CA LEU A 33 13.93 -0.67 10.34
C LEU A 33 14.66 -1.18 9.09
N PHE A 34 14.22 -2.33 8.57
CA PHE A 34 14.56 -2.76 7.22
C PHE A 34 13.33 -2.57 6.33
N THR A 35 13.40 -1.66 5.38
CA THR A 35 12.32 -1.51 4.39
C THR A 35 12.47 -2.56 3.29
N TYR A 36 11.35 -3.07 2.78
CA TYR A 36 11.31 -3.83 1.53
C TYR A 36 10.27 -3.16 0.62
N TYR A 37 10.60 -2.99 -0.66
CA TYR A 37 9.64 -2.44 -1.62
C TYR A 37 9.04 -3.60 -2.39
N ILE A 38 7.72 -3.66 -2.42
CA ILE A 38 7.01 -4.54 -3.33
C ILE A 38 6.41 -3.62 -4.38
N ASP A 39 7.09 -3.48 -5.50
CA ASP A 39 6.49 -2.86 -6.66
C ASP A 39 5.46 -3.82 -7.23
N LEU A 40 4.29 -3.83 -6.58
CA LEU A 40 3.09 -4.38 -7.17
C LEU A 40 2.84 -3.56 -8.42
N ASN A 41 3.39 -4.02 -9.55
CA ASN A 41 3.04 -3.56 -10.88
C ASN A 41 1.60 -4.00 -11.14
N ILE A 42 0.66 -3.46 -10.36
CA ILE A 42 -0.72 -3.40 -10.73
C ILE A 42 -0.69 -2.40 -11.87
N ILE A 43 -0.71 -2.89 -13.11
CA ILE A 43 -0.84 -2.04 -14.29
C ILE A 43 -2.28 -1.49 -14.26
N LEU A 44 -2.54 -0.53 -13.36
CA LEU A 44 -3.72 0.33 -13.43
C LEU A 44 -3.24 1.55 -14.19
N GLY A 45 -3.96 1.94 -15.24
CA GLY A 45 -3.58 3.06 -16.11
C GLY A 45 -3.53 4.46 -15.43
N HIS A 46 -3.43 4.54 -14.10
CA HIS A 46 -3.05 5.71 -13.32
C HIS A 46 -1.81 5.36 -12.49
N LEU A 47 -0.70 6.07 -12.74
CA LEU A 47 0.62 5.77 -12.17
C LEU A 47 0.65 5.88 -10.63
N ASP A 48 -0.19 6.74 -10.05
CA ASP A 48 -0.08 7.13 -8.63
C ASP A 48 -0.75 6.15 -7.64
N ILE A 49 -1.46 5.13 -8.12
CA ILE A 49 -2.25 4.21 -7.28
C ILE A 49 -1.60 2.82 -7.15
N ASN A 50 -0.46 2.60 -7.81
CA ASN A 50 -0.02 1.23 -8.09
C ASN A 50 0.95 0.64 -7.06
N ILE A 51 1.70 1.47 -6.36
CA ILE A 51 2.83 0.98 -5.58
C ILE A 51 2.45 0.78 -4.10
N ILE A 52 2.86 -0.35 -3.53
CA ILE A 52 2.56 -0.77 -2.15
C ILE A 52 3.86 -1.20 -1.48
N ASP A 53 4.25 -0.52 -0.41
CA ASP A 53 5.46 -0.85 0.34
C ASP A 53 5.18 -1.87 1.44
N VAL A 54 6.17 -2.74 1.68
CA VAL A 54 6.13 -3.71 2.78
C VAL A 54 7.36 -3.54 3.64
N HIS A 55 7.20 -2.99 4.83
CA HIS A 55 8.33 -2.81 5.74
C HIS A 55 8.41 -3.98 6.70
N MET A 56 9.63 -4.39 7.05
CA MET A 56 9.86 -5.37 8.09
C MET A 56 10.67 -4.76 9.22
N LYS A 57 10.14 -4.86 10.43
CA LYS A 57 10.86 -4.42 11.61
C LYS A 57 11.84 -5.49 12.09
N THR A 58 12.82 -5.08 12.86
CA THR A 58 13.82 -5.98 13.46
C THR A 58 13.23 -7.02 14.41
N ASP A 59 12.05 -6.77 14.96
CA ASP A 59 11.27 -7.71 15.78
C ASP A 59 10.51 -8.78 14.96
N GLY A 60 10.57 -8.71 13.62
CA GLY A 60 9.87 -9.61 12.71
C GLY A 60 8.44 -9.19 12.36
N SER A 61 7.94 -8.08 12.91
CA SER A 61 6.65 -7.51 12.50
C SER A 61 6.73 -6.91 11.10
N LEU A 62 5.58 -6.90 10.42
CA LEU A 62 5.41 -6.45 9.05
C LEU A 62 4.53 -5.20 9.02
N MET A 63 4.77 -4.31 8.09
CA MET A 63 3.93 -3.14 7.83
C MET A 63 3.61 -3.11 6.34
N LEU A 64 2.33 -2.95 6.00
CA LEU A 64 1.85 -2.74 4.64
C LEU A 64 1.43 -1.28 4.48
N GLU A 65 1.96 -0.60 3.48
CA GLU A 65 1.67 0.80 3.19
C GLU A 65 1.46 1.01 1.68
N LYS A 66 0.62 1.96 1.27
CA LYS A 66 0.60 2.40 -0.13
C LYS A 66 1.71 3.44 -0.31
N ARG A 67 2.65 3.22 -1.23
CA ARG A 67 3.72 4.19 -1.55
C ARG A 67 3.14 5.44 -2.20
N GLU A 68 3.77 6.59 -1.95
CA GLU A 68 3.45 7.93 -2.46
C GLU A 68 2.16 8.61 -1.94
N VAL A 69 2.08 9.93 -2.20
CA VAL A 69 1.15 10.92 -1.62
C VAL A 69 -0.31 10.64 -2.01
N GLY A 70 -0.96 9.71 -1.31
CA GLY A 70 -2.41 9.49 -1.44
C GLY A 70 -2.92 9.38 -2.88
N PHE A 71 -4.17 9.76 -3.10
CA PHE A 71 -4.73 10.11 -4.41
C PHE A 71 -5.80 11.19 -4.20
N CYS A 72 -5.99 12.07 -5.17
CA CYS A 72 -6.96 13.16 -5.07
C CYS A 72 -8.28 12.80 -5.73
N VAL A 73 -9.37 13.32 -5.19
CA VAL A 73 -10.70 13.36 -5.81
C VAL A 73 -11.22 14.79 -5.79
N GLU A 74 -11.97 15.18 -6.82
CA GLU A 74 -12.38 16.58 -7.05
C GLU A 74 -13.88 16.78 -6.85
N GLU A 75 -14.65 15.70 -6.87
CA GLU A 75 -16.10 15.76 -6.65
C GLU A 75 -16.54 14.99 -5.41
N LEU A 76 -17.59 15.50 -4.74
CA LEU A 76 -18.22 14.77 -3.63
C LEU A 76 -18.73 13.38 -4.05
N ALA A 77 -19.19 13.24 -5.29
CA ALA A 77 -19.63 11.96 -5.84
C ALA A 77 -18.48 10.95 -5.93
N GLU A 78 -17.29 11.38 -6.37
CA GLU A 78 -16.08 10.55 -6.41
C GLU A 78 -15.66 10.13 -4.99
N LEU A 79 -15.65 11.07 -4.04
CA LEU A 79 -15.35 10.78 -2.64
C LEU A 79 -16.29 9.71 -2.08
N GLN A 80 -17.60 9.83 -2.33
CA GLN A 80 -18.59 8.83 -1.93
C GLN A 80 -18.35 7.46 -2.57
N ARG A 81 -17.98 7.41 -3.86
CA ARG A 81 -17.61 6.16 -4.55
C ARG A 81 -16.40 5.52 -3.87
N VAL A 82 -15.35 6.28 -3.59
CA VAL A 82 -14.15 5.78 -2.89
C VAL A 82 -14.52 5.24 -1.51
N LEU A 83 -15.27 6.00 -0.71
CA LEU A 83 -15.73 5.55 0.62
C LEU A 83 -16.52 4.24 0.55
N SER A 84 -17.39 4.09 -0.45
CA SER A 84 -18.19 2.87 -0.64
C SER A 84 -17.33 1.65 -0.97
N ILE A 85 -16.22 1.83 -1.68
CA ILE A 85 -15.29 0.75 -2.04
C ILE A 85 -14.57 0.23 -0.80
N PHE A 86 -14.15 1.12 0.10
CA PHE A 86 -13.43 0.77 1.32
C PHE A 86 -14.33 0.40 2.50
N TYR A 87 -15.64 0.62 2.39
CA TYR A 87 -16.59 0.28 3.45
C TYR A 87 -16.51 -1.22 3.81
N GLY A 88 -16.30 -1.51 5.09
CA GLY A 88 -16.13 -2.87 5.61
C GLY A 88 -14.77 -3.52 5.31
N SER A 89 -13.82 -2.79 4.71
CA SER A 89 -12.45 -3.25 4.52
C SER A 89 -11.60 -3.05 5.79
N PRO A 90 -10.45 -3.75 5.95
CA PRO A 90 -9.56 -3.54 7.08
C PRO A 90 -8.71 -2.26 6.96
N PHE A 91 -8.86 -1.49 5.87
CA PHE A 91 -8.04 -0.31 5.60
C PHE A 91 -8.74 0.95 6.08
N SER A 92 -8.02 1.73 6.87
CA SER A 92 -8.47 3.07 7.27
C SER A 92 -8.07 4.09 6.21
N LEU A 93 -9.00 4.98 5.88
CA LEU A 93 -8.76 6.13 5.00
C LEU A 93 -8.57 7.38 5.85
N HIS A 94 -7.51 8.12 5.54
CA HIS A 94 -7.31 9.48 6.01
C HIS A 94 -7.65 10.45 4.88
N ILE A 95 -8.60 11.35 5.13
CA ILE A 95 -9.14 12.25 4.11
C ILE A 95 -8.90 13.67 4.59
N GLU A 96 -8.17 14.44 3.81
CA GLU A 96 -7.92 15.85 4.08
C GLU A 96 -8.43 16.71 2.93
N PRO A 97 -9.10 17.84 3.20
CA PRO A 97 -9.36 18.83 2.16
C PRO A 97 -8.03 19.45 1.72
N VAL A 98 -7.87 19.64 0.42
CA VAL A 98 -6.77 20.43 -0.14
C VAL A 98 -7.28 21.87 -0.24
N GLU A 99 -6.56 22.80 0.39
CA GLU A 99 -6.92 24.22 0.34
C GLU A 99 -6.65 24.77 -1.06
N ASP A 100 -7.70 24.83 -1.89
CA ASP A 100 -7.71 25.45 -3.22
C ASP A 100 -9.12 25.96 -3.57
N LEU A 101 -9.27 26.64 -4.72
CA LEU A 101 -10.54 27.19 -5.21
C LEU A 101 -11.61 26.14 -5.53
N GLU A 102 -11.23 24.86 -5.63
CA GLU A 102 -12.10 23.73 -5.98
C GLU A 102 -12.09 22.67 -4.87
N PRO A 103 -13.22 21.98 -4.60
CA PRO A 103 -13.34 21.02 -3.50
C PRO A 103 -12.55 19.74 -3.77
N LYS A 104 -11.26 19.79 -3.53
CA LYS A 104 -10.35 18.66 -3.72
C LYS A 104 -10.07 17.99 -2.38
N TYR A 105 -10.14 16.65 -2.36
CA TYR A 105 -9.79 15.85 -1.18
C TYR A 105 -8.60 14.98 -1.50
N LEU A 106 -7.57 15.03 -0.66
CA LEU A 106 -6.50 14.06 -0.70
C LEU A 106 -6.87 12.88 0.21
N ILE A 107 -6.85 11.68 -0.37
CA ILE A 107 -7.14 10.43 0.32
C ILE A 107 -5.85 9.65 0.48
N ARG A 108 -5.48 9.37 1.73
CA ARG A 108 -4.36 8.48 2.08
C ARG A 108 -4.90 7.21 2.72
N ILE A 109 -4.22 6.09 2.48
CA ILE A 109 -4.52 4.82 3.12
C ILE A 109 -3.53 4.66 4.27
N SER A 110 -4.03 4.49 5.49
CA SER A 110 -3.16 4.32 6.65
C SER A 110 -2.36 3.02 6.57
N PRO A 111 -1.09 3.01 7.04
CA PRO A 111 -0.33 1.78 7.14
C PRO A 111 -1.02 0.76 8.05
N ILE A 112 -0.87 -0.52 7.72
CA ILE A 112 -1.35 -1.63 8.54
C ILE A 112 -0.15 -2.40 9.09
N TYR A 113 -0.16 -2.65 10.39
CA TYR A 113 0.84 -3.49 11.06
C TYR A 113 0.32 -4.91 11.22
N LEU A 114 1.15 -5.88 10.87
CA LEU A 114 0.82 -7.29 10.75
C LEU A 114 1.88 -8.14 11.44
N ASN A 115 1.47 -9.27 12.00
CA ASN A 115 2.37 -10.13 12.78
C ASN A 115 2.80 -11.38 12.00
N THR A 116 2.09 -11.70 10.92
CA THR A 116 2.38 -12.90 10.13
C THR A 116 2.40 -12.62 8.63
N LEU A 117 3.14 -13.47 7.91
CA LEU A 117 3.20 -13.40 6.46
C LEU A 117 1.85 -13.76 5.80
N GLU A 118 1.04 -14.62 6.42
CA GLU A 118 -0.28 -14.98 5.89
C GLU A 118 -1.25 -13.80 6.01
N GLU A 119 -1.21 -13.05 7.12
CA GLU A 119 -1.92 -11.78 7.24
C GLU A 119 -1.45 -10.79 6.17
N LEU A 120 -0.13 -10.66 5.95
CA LEU A 120 0.43 -9.78 4.92
C LEU A 120 -0.11 -10.11 3.52
N LYS A 121 -0.07 -11.39 3.13
CA LYS A 121 -0.60 -11.84 1.83
C LYS A 121 -2.07 -11.51 1.66
N ALA A 122 -2.88 -11.79 2.69
CA ALA A 122 -4.31 -11.51 2.65
C ALA A 122 -4.59 -10.00 2.47
N HIS A 123 -3.85 -9.15 3.17
CA HIS A 123 -4.00 -7.69 3.07
C HIS A 123 -3.47 -7.14 1.75
N ILE A 124 -2.35 -7.64 1.22
CA ILE A 124 -1.88 -7.28 -0.13
C ILE A 124 -2.98 -7.58 -1.16
N HIS A 125 -3.57 -8.77 -1.09
CA HIS A 125 -4.60 -9.19 -2.04
C HIS A 125 -5.89 -8.37 -1.89
N ALA A 126 -6.28 -8.02 -0.66
CA ALA A 126 -7.41 -7.15 -0.40
C ALA A 126 -7.16 -5.72 -0.92
N LEU A 127 -6.01 -5.13 -0.61
CA LEU A 127 -5.63 -3.79 -1.03
C LEU A 127 -5.58 -3.68 -2.55
N LYS A 128 -4.91 -4.62 -3.24
CA LYS A 128 -4.88 -4.69 -4.71
C LYS A 128 -6.28 -4.67 -5.33
N ARG A 129 -7.23 -5.42 -4.76
CA ARG A 129 -8.63 -5.43 -5.23
C ARG A 129 -9.33 -4.10 -5.02
N LEU A 130 -9.14 -3.46 -3.86
CA LEU A 130 -9.73 -2.17 -3.54
C LEU A 130 -9.20 -1.08 -4.46
N LEU A 131 -7.87 -1.00 -4.62
CA LEU A 131 -7.22 -0.04 -5.52
C LEU A 131 -7.65 -0.22 -6.99
N THR A 132 -7.83 -1.47 -7.43
CA THR A 132 -8.38 -1.75 -8.77
C THR A 132 -9.81 -1.21 -8.94
N LYS A 133 -10.66 -1.31 -7.90
CA LYS A 133 -12.02 -0.75 -7.93
C LYS A 133 -11.99 0.77 -7.95
N VAL A 134 -11.12 1.40 -7.14
CA VAL A 134 -10.95 2.86 -7.12
C VAL A 134 -10.53 3.35 -8.49
N SER A 135 -9.50 2.75 -9.10
CA SER A 135 -9.02 3.15 -10.42
C SER A 135 -10.10 3.07 -11.51
N LYS A 136 -11.05 2.13 -11.40
CA LYS A 136 -12.20 2.07 -12.32
C LYS A 136 -13.21 3.17 -12.02
N ALA A 137 -13.54 3.38 -10.75
CA ALA A 137 -14.56 4.34 -10.32
C ALA A 137 -14.18 5.81 -10.57
N LEU A 138 -12.88 6.11 -10.72
CA LEU A 138 -12.34 7.44 -11.02
C LEU A 138 -12.08 7.68 -12.53
N LYS A 139 -12.33 6.68 -13.39
CA LYS A 139 -12.23 6.84 -14.86
C LYS A 139 -13.58 7.15 -15.53
N ASP A 140 -14.67 7.04 -14.77
CA ASP A 140 -16.06 7.22 -15.19
C ASP A 140 -16.64 8.53 -14.64
#